data_AF-A0A8J6BR96-F1
#
_entry.id   AF-A0A8J6BR96-F1
#
_cell.length_a   1.000
_cell.length_b   1.000
_cell.length_c   1.000
_cell.angle_alpha   90.00
_cell.angle_beta   90.00
_cell.angle_gamma   90.00
#
_symmetry.space_group_name_H-M   'P 1'
#
loop_
_entity.id
_entity.type
_entity.pdbx_description
1 polymer ?
#
loop_
_entity_poly.entity_id
_entity_poly.type
_entity_poly.pdbx_seq_one_letter_code
_entity_poly.pdbx_strand_id
1 'polypeptide(L)'
;MKEFITFDTQNNRFIPLMPEAYNFTQKMNNPEDPWQREMMYHMKKDCNIILEGIMTYVKEELEKKVRPGVKVMGRESGEITKLHCLVYGFYPRAVDVKWMKKRTDEVPTYQTTHVLPNPDGTYQIRVSAEVIPQEGDRYSCYVDHSSLEEPLLVDWEPRNSTRTHVLIVVLVGLLIVSIIAGVVIYKKRKTISTWTSNHTVRCLELLR
;
A
#
# COMPACT_ATOMS: atom_id res chain seq x y z
N MET A 1 -36.29 -8.27 -16.24
CA MET A 1 -37.15 -9.19 -15.46
C MET A 1 -37.69 -8.37 -14.30
N LYS A 2 -39.01 -8.32 -14.07
CA LYS A 2 -39.57 -7.59 -12.93
C LYS A 2 -39.52 -8.49 -11.70
N GLU A 3 -39.15 -7.96 -10.55
CA GLU A 3 -39.18 -8.72 -9.29
C GLU A 3 -40.63 -9.07 -8.95
N PHE A 4 -40.90 -10.36 -8.72
CA PHE A 4 -42.25 -10.92 -8.55
C PHE A 4 -42.61 -11.12 -7.07
N ILE A 5 -41.65 -11.62 -6.29
CA ILE A 5 -41.75 -11.87 -4.85
C ILE A 5 -40.41 -11.53 -4.19
N THR A 6 -40.44 -11.19 -2.90
CA THR A 6 -39.25 -11.14 -2.04
C THR A 6 -39.47 -11.98 -0.79
N PHE A 7 -38.40 -12.40 -0.13
CA PHE A 7 -38.47 -13.16 1.11
C PHE A 7 -38.01 -12.27 2.28
N ASP A 8 -38.90 -12.05 3.23
CA ASP A 8 -38.63 -11.36 4.48
C ASP A 8 -37.98 -12.35 5.45
N THR A 9 -36.66 -12.28 5.55
CA THR A 9 -35.86 -13.15 6.40
C THR A 9 -36.08 -12.91 7.90
N GLN A 10 -36.61 -11.75 8.30
CA GLN A 10 -36.88 -11.46 9.71
C GLN A 10 -38.17 -12.15 10.16
N ASN A 11 -39.20 -12.14 9.32
CA ASN A 11 -40.50 -12.72 9.64
C ASN A 11 -40.75 -14.07 8.95
N ASN A 12 -39.78 -14.59 8.20
CA ASN A 12 -39.84 -15.86 7.44
C ASN A 12 -41.07 -15.98 6.54
N ARG A 13 -41.34 -14.95 5.73
CA ARG A 13 -42.51 -14.89 4.85
C ARG A 13 -42.19 -14.34 3.47
N PHE A 14 -42.93 -14.81 2.47
CA PHE A 14 -42.87 -14.27 1.12
C PHE A 14 -43.76 -13.04 1.00
N ILE A 15 -43.21 -11.93 0.52
CA ILE A 15 -43.92 -10.68 0.28
C ILE A 15 -44.15 -10.52 -1.23
N PRO A 16 -45.40 -10.32 -1.67
CA PRO A 16 -45.69 -10.09 -3.09
C PRO A 16 -45.23 -8.69 -3.50
N LEU A 17 -44.52 -8.59 -4.62
CA LEU A 17 -44.09 -7.30 -5.18
C LEU A 17 -45.01 -6.81 -6.30
N MET A 18 -45.91 -7.68 -6.75
CA MET A 18 -46.92 -7.38 -7.78
C MET A 18 -48.26 -8.05 -7.42
N PRO A 19 -49.42 -7.50 -7.86
CA PRO A 19 -50.75 -8.06 -7.56
C PRO A 19 -50.92 -9.52 -7.98
N GLU A 20 -50.32 -9.91 -9.10
CA GLU A 20 -50.37 -11.27 -9.65
C GLU A 20 -49.71 -12.30 -8.72
N ALA A 21 -48.79 -11.87 -7.84
CA ALA A 21 -48.11 -12.72 -6.89
C ALA A 21 -48.90 -12.93 -5.58
N TYR A 22 -49.96 -12.16 -5.32
CA TYR A 22 -50.66 -12.15 -4.03
C TYR A 22 -51.20 -13.52 -3.64
N ASN A 23 -51.95 -14.17 -4.53
CA ASN A 23 -52.53 -15.49 -4.25
C ASN A 23 -51.45 -16.56 -4.06
N PHE A 24 -50.32 -16.43 -4.76
CA PHE A 24 -49.19 -17.34 -4.62
C PHE A 24 -48.53 -17.20 -3.25
N THR A 25 -48.20 -15.97 -2.82
CA THR A 25 -47.55 -15.76 -1.52
C THR A 25 -48.44 -16.14 -0.35
N GLN A 26 -49.77 -15.99 -0.45
CA GLN A 26 -50.69 -16.47 0.58
C GLN A 26 -50.61 -17.99 0.77
N LYS A 27 -50.51 -18.76 -0.32
CA LYS A 27 -50.32 -20.21 -0.25
C LYS A 27 -48.95 -20.56 0.36
N MET A 28 -47.89 -19.88 -0.10
CA MET A 28 -46.52 -20.09 0.40
C MET A 28 -46.36 -19.77 1.89
N ASN A 29 -47.18 -18.86 2.42
CA ASN A 29 -47.13 -18.44 3.82
C ASN A 29 -48.16 -19.15 4.71
N ASN A 30 -48.91 -20.14 4.19
CA ASN A 30 -49.93 -20.84 4.96
C ASN A 30 -49.28 -21.81 5.97
N PRO A 31 -49.37 -21.57 7.29
CA PRO A 31 -48.76 -22.45 8.29
C PRO A 31 -49.47 -23.80 8.42
N GLU A 32 -50.71 -23.92 7.93
CA GLU A 32 -51.46 -25.19 7.91
C GLU A 32 -50.97 -26.12 6.79
N ASP A 33 -50.30 -25.59 5.77
CA ASP A 33 -49.74 -26.37 4.69
C ASP A 33 -48.43 -27.04 5.16
N PRO A 34 -48.35 -28.39 5.22
CA PRO A 34 -47.13 -29.10 5.59
C PRO A 34 -45.93 -28.69 4.73
N TRP A 35 -46.15 -28.39 3.45
CA TRP A 35 -45.12 -28.01 2.52
C TRP A 35 -44.42 -26.70 2.91
N GLN A 36 -45.13 -25.76 3.56
CA GLN A 36 -44.55 -24.50 4.02
C GLN A 36 -43.43 -24.75 5.04
N ARG A 37 -43.69 -25.61 6.03
CA ARG A 37 -42.72 -25.90 7.11
C ARG A 37 -41.54 -26.69 6.57
N GLU A 38 -41.79 -27.68 5.71
CA GLU A 38 -40.74 -28.47 5.06
C GLU A 38 -39.86 -27.58 4.19
N MET A 39 -40.45 -26.73 3.34
CA MET A 39 -39.72 -25.79 2.52
C MET A 39 -38.85 -24.87 3.36
N MET A 40 -39.38 -24.27 4.44
CA MET A 40 -38.58 -23.41 5.33
C MET A 40 -37.41 -24.17 5.98
N TYR A 41 -37.65 -25.41 6.43
CA TYR A 41 -36.61 -26.26 6.99
C TYR A 41 -35.51 -26.54 5.96
N HIS A 42 -35.88 -26.95 4.75
CA HIS A 42 -34.94 -27.25 3.67
C HIS A 42 -34.17 -26.00 3.21
N MET A 43 -34.85 -24.88 2.96
CA MET A 43 -34.19 -23.62 2.59
C MET A 43 -33.13 -23.22 3.61
N LYS A 44 -33.43 -23.34 4.92
CA LYS A 44 -32.48 -22.99 5.97
C LYS A 44 -31.34 -24.01 6.07
N LYS A 45 -31.67 -25.30 6.04
CA LYS A 45 -30.70 -26.39 6.17
C LYS A 45 -29.76 -26.43 4.98
N ASP A 46 -30.29 -26.39 3.77
CA ASP A 46 -29.51 -26.45 2.54
C ASP A 46 -28.65 -25.20 2.38
N CYS A 47 -29.15 -24.02 2.77
CA CYS A 47 -28.34 -22.80 2.82
C CYS A 47 -27.11 -22.99 3.72
N ASN A 48 -27.29 -23.52 4.93
CA ASN A 48 -26.19 -23.75 5.86
C ASN A 48 -25.21 -24.80 5.32
N ILE A 49 -25.70 -25.93 4.79
CA ILE A 49 -24.85 -27.00 4.24
C ILE A 49 -24.05 -26.48 3.04
N ILE A 50 -24.70 -25.77 2.12
CA ILE A 50 -24.03 -25.20 0.95
C ILE A 50 -23.00 -24.16 1.39
N LEU A 51 -23.35 -23.28 2.34
CA LEU A 51 -22.44 -22.26 2.83
C LEU A 51 -21.23 -22.88 3.52
N GLU A 52 -21.41 -23.86 4.40
CA GLU A 52 -20.32 -24.59 5.06
C GLU A 52 -19.42 -25.30 4.04
N GLY A 53 -20.03 -25.92 3.01
CA GLY A 53 -19.30 -26.54 1.91
C GLY A 53 -18.46 -25.53 1.12
N ILE A 54 -19.03 -24.38 0.76
CA ILE A 54 -18.32 -23.29 0.07
C ILE A 54 -17.20 -22.77 0.96
N MET A 55 -17.48 -22.44 2.22
CA MET A 55 -16.49 -21.91 3.16
C MET A 55 -15.31 -22.87 3.34
N THR A 56 -15.57 -24.18 3.37
CA THR A 56 -14.53 -25.22 3.44
C THR A 56 -13.72 -25.27 2.15
N TYR A 57 -14.39 -25.20 1.00
CA TYR A 57 -13.74 -25.24 -0.32
C TYR A 57 -12.86 -24.02 -0.60
N VAL A 58 -13.33 -22.81 -0.27
CA VAL A 58 -12.60 -21.55 -0.50
C VAL A 58 -11.76 -21.11 0.70
N LYS A 59 -11.60 -21.97 1.73
CA LYS A 59 -10.98 -21.59 3.00
C LYS A 59 -9.61 -20.94 2.80
N GLU A 60 -8.76 -21.54 1.98
CA GLU A 60 -7.41 -21.01 1.70
C GLU A 60 -7.47 -19.64 1.02
N GLU A 61 -8.44 -19.40 0.14
CA GLU A 61 -8.64 -18.09 -0.49
C GLU A 61 -9.15 -17.05 0.51
N LEU A 62 -10.06 -17.43 1.42
CA LEU A 62 -10.58 -16.55 2.46
C LEU A 62 -9.51 -16.14 3.48
N GLU A 63 -8.60 -17.05 3.82
CA GLU A 63 -7.52 -16.82 4.77
C GLU A 63 -6.30 -16.15 4.11
N LYS A 64 -6.19 -16.22 2.78
CA LYS A 64 -5.12 -15.59 2.01
C LYS A 64 -5.08 -14.10 2.30
N LYS A 65 -3.90 -13.62 2.67
CA LYS A 65 -3.62 -12.21 2.93
C LYS A 65 -2.34 -11.83 2.20
N VAL A 66 -2.44 -10.85 1.31
CA VAL A 66 -1.29 -10.31 0.57
C VAL A 66 -1.06 -8.88 1.00
N ARG A 67 0.18 -8.57 1.38
CA ARG A 67 0.59 -7.24 1.86
C ARG A 67 0.61 -6.24 0.69
N PRO A 68 -0.01 -5.05 0.84
CA PRO A 68 0.05 -4.01 -0.19
C PRO A 68 1.47 -3.49 -0.42
N GLY A 69 1.83 -3.32 -1.69
CA GLY A 69 2.87 -2.39 -2.11
C GLY A 69 2.31 -0.97 -2.21
N VAL A 70 3.13 0.02 -1.86
CA VAL A 70 2.74 1.44 -1.87
C VAL A 70 3.75 2.26 -2.66
N LYS A 71 3.26 3.06 -3.61
CA LYS A 71 4.05 4.03 -4.37
C LYS A 71 3.47 5.42 -4.19
N VAL A 72 4.29 6.32 -3.65
CA VAL A 72 3.93 7.72 -3.44
C VAL A 72 4.67 8.60 -4.44
N MET A 73 3.96 9.53 -5.05
CA MET A 73 4.48 10.48 -6.02
C MET A 73 3.85 11.85 -5.79
N GLY A 74 4.57 12.92 -6.13
CA GLY A 74 4.04 14.29 -6.12
C GLY A 74 4.44 15.04 -7.38
N ARG A 75 3.54 15.90 -7.86
CA ARG A 75 3.79 16.83 -8.97
C ARG A 75 3.51 18.25 -8.49
N GLU A 76 4.59 19.02 -8.40
CA GLU A 76 4.56 20.44 -8.04
C GLU A 76 4.13 21.28 -9.27
N SER A 77 3.28 22.27 -9.05
CA SER A 77 2.79 23.21 -10.06
C SER A 77 2.51 24.57 -9.40
N GLY A 78 3.53 25.42 -9.29
CA GLY A 78 3.46 26.66 -8.51
C GLY A 78 3.39 26.33 -7.01
N GLU A 79 2.43 26.92 -6.31
CA GLU A 79 2.20 26.67 -4.87
C GLU A 79 1.44 25.36 -4.61
N ILE A 80 0.79 24.80 -5.63
CA ILE A 80 -0.01 23.58 -5.53
C ILE A 80 0.86 22.36 -5.80
N THR A 81 0.76 21.36 -4.93
CA THR A 81 1.34 20.04 -5.13
C THR A 81 0.23 19.00 -5.25
N LYS A 82 0.21 18.29 -6.37
CA LYS A 82 -0.69 17.15 -6.57
C LYS A 82 0.00 15.86 -6.14
N LEU A 83 -0.50 15.27 -5.07
CA LEU A 83 -0.01 14.02 -4.49
C LEU A 83 -0.78 12.82 -5.06
N HIS A 84 -0.08 11.72 -5.28
CA HIS A 84 -0.62 10.46 -5.76
C HIS A 84 -0.08 9.30 -4.91
N CYS A 85 -0.98 8.50 -4.36
CA CYS A 85 -0.67 7.25 -3.69
C CYS A 85 -1.28 6.09 -4.49
N LEU A 86 -0.44 5.19 -4.98
CA LEU A 86 -0.85 3.94 -5.61
C LEU A 86 -0.60 2.81 -4.61
N VAL A 87 -1.67 2.14 -4.22
CA VAL A 87 -1.63 0.92 -3.40
C VAL A 87 -1.97 -0.24 -4.31
N TYR A 88 -1.14 -1.28 -4.35
CA TYR A 88 -1.25 -2.36 -5.33
C TYR A 88 -0.78 -3.70 -4.77
N GLY A 89 -1.21 -4.80 -5.40
CA GLY A 89 -0.76 -6.14 -5.03
C GLY A 89 -1.35 -6.62 -3.71
N PHE A 90 -2.51 -6.11 -3.29
CA PHE A 90 -3.13 -6.47 -2.02
C PHE A 90 -4.33 -7.41 -2.19
N TYR A 91 -4.59 -8.20 -1.16
CA TYR A 91 -5.76 -9.08 -1.07
C TYR A 91 -6.03 -9.36 0.42
N PRO A 92 -7.28 -9.32 0.92
CA PRO A 92 -8.56 -9.20 0.18
C PRO A 92 -8.87 -7.79 -0.35
N ARG A 93 -10.02 -7.63 -1.02
CA ARG A 93 -10.42 -6.37 -1.69
C ARG A 93 -10.58 -5.17 -0.76
N ALA A 94 -10.97 -5.41 0.50
CA ALA A 94 -11.25 -4.35 1.45
C ALA A 94 -9.96 -3.67 1.95
N VAL A 95 -9.84 -2.37 1.71
CA VAL A 95 -8.69 -1.54 2.09
C VAL A 95 -9.17 -0.13 2.43
N ASP A 96 -8.56 0.51 3.42
CA ASP A 96 -8.72 1.95 3.68
C ASP A 96 -7.43 2.68 3.28
N VAL A 97 -7.56 3.72 2.46
CA VAL A 97 -6.42 4.49 1.95
C VAL A 97 -6.76 5.98 1.99
N LYS A 98 -5.91 6.77 2.64
CA LYS A 98 -6.11 8.22 2.78
C LYS A 98 -4.80 8.98 2.84
N TRP A 99 -4.89 10.28 2.60
CA TRP A 99 -3.77 11.20 2.79
C TRP A 99 -3.81 11.79 4.19
N MET A 100 -2.66 11.77 4.86
CA MET A 100 -2.46 12.34 6.19
C MET A 100 -1.47 13.50 6.11
N LYS A 101 -1.74 14.58 6.83
CA LYS A 101 -0.83 15.69 7.12
C LYS A 101 -0.27 15.51 8.54
N LYS A 102 1.04 15.65 8.69
CA LYS A 102 1.78 15.47 9.96
C LYS A 102 1.49 14.15 10.68
N ARG A 103 1.07 13.12 9.93
CA ARG A 103 0.71 11.76 10.43
C ARG A 103 -0.50 11.72 11.38
N THR A 104 -1.18 12.83 11.62
CA THR A 104 -2.35 12.91 12.52
C THR A 104 -3.61 13.36 11.81
N ASP A 105 -3.49 14.35 10.93
CA ASP A 105 -4.65 15.04 10.38
C ASP A 105 -4.98 14.48 9.00
N GLU A 106 -6.20 14.01 8.79
CA GLU A 106 -6.63 13.59 7.45
C GLU A 106 -6.71 14.82 6.52
N VAL A 107 -6.19 14.67 5.30
CA VAL A 107 -6.33 15.71 4.27
C VAL A 107 -7.80 15.76 3.85
N PRO A 108 -8.48 16.91 3.98
CA PRO A 108 -9.95 16.97 3.90
C PRO A 108 -10.52 16.65 2.52
N THR A 109 -9.73 16.82 1.46
CA THR A 109 -10.19 16.57 0.09
C THR A 109 -9.20 15.68 -0.65
N TYR A 110 -9.66 14.50 -1.06
CA TYR A 110 -8.93 13.59 -1.92
C TYR A 110 -9.87 12.94 -2.94
N GLN A 111 -9.27 12.45 -4.03
CA GLN A 111 -9.93 11.71 -5.10
C GLN A 111 -9.46 10.26 -5.07
N THR A 112 -10.40 9.34 -4.97
CA THR A 112 -10.13 7.91 -4.89
C THR A 112 -10.71 7.20 -6.11
N THR A 113 -9.92 6.34 -6.76
CA THR A 113 -10.43 5.45 -7.81
C THR A 113 -11.22 4.31 -7.19
N HIS A 114 -12.03 3.61 -7.99
CA HIS A 114 -12.52 2.30 -7.58
C HIS A 114 -11.34 1.33 -7.32
N VAL A 115 -11.55 0.36 -6.43
CA VAL A 115 -10.62 -0.77 -6.28
C VAL A 115 -10.72 -1.64 -7.53
N LEU A 116 -9.62 -1.72 -8.28
CA LEU A 116 -9.51 -2.44 -9.54
C LEU A 116 -8.85 -3.81 -9.32
N PRO A 117 -9.33 -4.87 -9.99
CA PRO A 117 -8.68 -6.16 -9.96
C PRO A 117 -7.42 -6.19 -10.86
N ASN A 118 -6.44 -7.00 -10.45
CA ASN A 118 -5.26 -7.32 -11.23
C ASN A 118 -5.36 -8.76 -11.80
N PRO A 119 -4.64 -9.09 -12.88
CA PRO A 119 -4.66 -10.43 -13.48
C PRO A 119 -4.15 -11.56 -12.56
N ASP A 120 -3.35 -11.22 -11.55
CA ASP A 120 -2.81 -12.16 -10.55
C ASP A 120 -3.77 -12.44 -9.38
N GLY A 121 -5.00 -11.91 -9.44
CA GLY A 121 -6.01 -12.06 -8.40
C GLY A 121 -5.86 -11.09 -7.22
N THR A 122 -4.91 -10.16 -7.27
CA THR A 122 -4.79 -9.07 -6.28
C THR A 122 -5.57 -7.82 -6.73
N TYR A 123 -5.53 -6.77 -5.92
CA TYR A 123 -6.22 -5.52 -6.18
C TYR A 123 -5.25 -4.33 -6.20
N GLN A 124 -5.73 -3.22 -6.76
CA GLN A 124 -5.07 -1.92 -6.72
C GLN A 124 -6.07 -0.77 -6.56
N ILE A 125 -5.62 0.33 -5.97
CA ILE A 125 -6.37 1.57 -5.78
C ILE A 125 -5.43 2.77 -5.83
N ARG A 126 -5.93 3.91 -6.32
CA ARG A 126 -5.20 5.18 -6.31
C ARG A 126 -5.97 6.24 -5.54
N VAL A 127 -5.27 6.94 -4.65
CA VAL A 127 -5.78 8.10 -3.92
C VAL A 127 -4.91 9.31 -4.21
N SER A 128 -5.53 10.41 -4.64
CA SER A 128 -4.84 11.64 -5.02
C SER A 128 -5.36 12.82 -4.22
N ALA A 129 -4.49 13.75 -3.84
CA ALA A 129 -4.87 14.97 -3.13
C ALA A 129 -4.14 16.18 -3.73
N GLU A 130 -4.77 17.34 -3.68
CA GLU A 130 -4.13 18.62 -4.02
C GLU A 130 -3.89 19.38 -2.72
N VAL A 131 -2.65 19.77 -2.48
CA VAL A 131 -2.22 20.42 -1.24
C VAL A 131 -1.39 21.66 -1.56
N ILE A 132 -1.33 22.60 -0.63
CA ILE A 132 -0.41 23.73 -0.65
C ILE A 132 0.55 23.50 0.52
N PRO A 133 1.72 22.88 0.30
CA PRO A 133 2.65 22.54 1.38
C PRO A 133 3.21 23.80 2.04
N GLN A 134 3.19 23.85 3.37
CA GLN A 134 3.90 24.86 4.15
C GLN A 134 5.23 24.31 4.67
N GLU A 135 6.11 25.19 5.14
CA GLU A 135 7.38 24.77 5.74
C GLU A 135 7.13 23.86 6.95
N GLY A 136 7.79 22.69 6.95
CA GLY A 136 7.61 21.66 7.98
C GLY A 136 6.37 20.78 7.83
N ASP A 137 5.53 20.99 6.81
CA ASP A 137 4.46 20.06 6.49
C ASP A 137 5.02 18.76 5.92
N ARG A 138 4.47 17.64 6.39
CA ARG A 138 4.79 16.29 5.93
C ARG A 138 3.51 15.58 5.57
N TYR A 139 3.44 15.07 4.35
CA TYR A 139 2.28 14.34 3.85
C TYR A 139 2.62 12.86 3.75
N SER A 140 1.72 12.00 4.21
CA SER A 140 1.92 10.55 4.21
C SER A 140 0.67 9.87 3.66
N CYS A 141 0.85 8.83 2.83
CA CYS A 141 -0.22 7.93 2.46
C CYS A 141 -0.42 6.91 3.59
N TYR A 142 -1.60 6.94 4.20
CA TYR A 142 -2.06 5.96 5.16
C TYR A 142 -2.72 4.79 4.43
N VAL A 143 -2.37 3.57 4.81
CA VAL A 143 -2.98 2.34 4.27
C VAL A 143 -3.29 1.40 5.42
N ASP A 144 -4.57 1.11 5.61
CA ASP A 144 -5.04 0.08 6.53
C ASP A 144 -5.67 -1.07 5.75
N HIS A 145 -5.23 -2.28 6.08
CA HIS A 145 -5.56 -3.49 5.34
C HIS A 145 -5.37 -4.71 6.24
N SER A 146 -6.27 -5.68 6.15
CA SER A 146 -6.29 -6.86 7.03
C SER A 146 -5.04 -7.77 7.00
N SER A 147 -4.14 -7.59 6.03
CA SER A 147 -2.83 -8.26 5.95
C SER A 147 -1.71 -7.55 6.72
N LEU A 148 -2.01 -6.41 7.33
CA LEU A 148 -1.09 -5.61 8.13
C LEU A 148 -1.43 -5.76 9.60
N GLU A 149 -0.41 -5.84 10.45
CA GLU A 149 -0.56 -5.76 11.92
C GLU A 149 -0.84 -4.31 12.35
N GLU A 150 -0.19 -3.36 11.69
CA GLU A 150 -0.36 -1.93 11.89
C GLU A 150 -0.48 -1.21 10.53
N PRO A 151 -1.22 -0.11 10.44
CA PRO A 151 -1.35 0.65 9.21
C PRO A 151 0.00 1.17 8.68
N LEU A 152 0.16 1.18 7.36
CA LEU A 152 1.33 1.79 6.73
C LEU A 152 1.17 3.30 6.65
N LEU A 153 2.25 4.02 6.95
CA LEU A 153 2.39 5.46 6.73
C LEU A 153 3.59 5.73 5.85
N VAL A 154 3.36 5.93 4.55
CA VAL A 154 4.42 6.14 3.56
C VAL A 154 4.49 7.62 3.19
N ASP A 155 5.60 8.27 3.53
CA ASP A 155 5.76 9.70 3.30
C ASP A 155 5.99 10.04 1.83
N TRP A 156 5.51 11.23 1.45
CA TRP A 156 5.93 11.90 0.24
C TRP A 156 7.19 12.72 0.50
N GLU A 157 8.22 12.51 -0.33
CA GLU A 157 9.43 13.32 -0.33
C GLU A 157 9.48 14.24 -1.57
N PRO A 158 9.71 15.56 -1.38
CA PRO A 158 9.89 16.48 -2.49
C PRO A 158 11.12 16.09 -3.34
N ARG A 159 11.03 16.27 -4.67
CA ARG A 159 12.14 15.94 -5.59
C ARG A 159 13.45 16.65 -5.23
N ASN A 160 13.38 17.88 -4.74
CA ASN A 160 14.58 18.64 -4.35
C ASN A 160 15.36 18.00 -3.19
N SER A 161 14.69 17.27 -2.28
CA SER A 161 15.35 16.55 -1.19
C SER A 161 16.32 15.49 -1.72
N THR A 162 15.85 14.63 -2.63
CA THR A 162 16.67 13.56 -3.23
C THR A 162 17.88 14.09 -3.99
N ARG A 163 17.70 15.16 -4.78
CA ARG A 163 18.80 15.79 -5.53
C ARG A 163 19.87 16.36 -4.59
N THR A 164 19.45 16.99 -3.50
CA THR A 164 20.36 17.57 -2.50
C THR A 164 21.15 16.47 -1.78
N HIS A 165 20.49 15.38 -1.38
CA HIS A 165 21.16 14.23 -0.77
C HIS A 165 22.20 13.59 -1.70
N VAL A 166 21.88 13.38 -2.97
CA VAL A 166 22.83 12.82 -3.95
C VAL A 166 24.03 13.75 -4.13
N LEU A 167 23.82 15.08 -4.23
CA LEU A 167 24.90 16.05 -4.34
C LEU A 167 25.83 16.02 -3.12
N ILE A 168 25.27 15.94 -1.91
CA ILE A 168 26.05 15.84 -0.67
C ILE A 168 26.88 14.56 -0.65
N VAL A 169 26.29 13.41 -0.97
CA VAL A 169 26.99 12.11 -1.00
C VAL A 169 28.15 12.14 -2.00
N VAL A 170 27.95 12.73 -3.19
CA VAL A 170 29.00 12.88 -4.20
C VAL A 170 30.13 13.79 -3.70
N LEU A 171 29.81 14.95 -3.11
CA LEU A 171 30.80 15.88 -2.57
C LEU A 171 31.66 15.25 -1.47
N VAL A 172 31.01 14.53 -0.53
CA VAL A 172 31.71 13.82 0.55
C VAL A 172 32.60 12.71 -0.02
N GLY A 173 32.11 11.96 -1.01
CA GLY A 173 32.90 10.94 -1.69
C GLY A 173 34.17 11.52 -2.34
N LEU A 174 34.05 12.65 -3.03
CA LEU A 174 35.20 13.33 -3.66
C LEU A 174 36.22 13.83 -2.62
N LEU A 175 35.75 14.39 -1.49
CA LEU A 175 36.62 14.82 -0.40
C LEU A 175 37.43 13.65 0.17
N ILE A 176 36.79 12.51 0.42
CA ILE A 176 37.49 11.32 0.94
C ILE A 176 38.57 10.83 -0.05
N VAL A 177 38.24 10.76 -1.35
CA VAL A 177 39.20 10.34 -2.39
C VAL A 177 40.40 11.28 -2.45
N SER A 178 40.17 12.60 -2.38
CA SER A 178 41.26 13.59 -2.40
C SER A 178 42.19 13.48 -1.19
N ILE A 179 41.65 13.22 0.01
CA ILE A 179 42.46 13.01 1.23
C ILE A 179 43.31 11.75 1.08
N ILE A 180 42.73 10.64 0.62
CA ILE A 180 43.45 9.38 0.41
C ILE A 180 44.59 9.58 -0.61
N ALA A 181 44.30 10.22 -1.74
CA ALA A 181 45.30 10.55 -2.74
C ALA A 181 46.43 11.42 -2.17
N GLY A 182 46.08 12.46 -1.38
CA GLY A 182 47.04 13.31 -0.69
C GLY A 182 47.95 12.55 0.27
N VAL A 183 47.40 11.64 1.09
CA VAL A 183 48.17 10.79 2.01
C VAL A 183 49.12 9.85 1.25
N VAL A 184 48.66 9.24 0.16
CA VAL A 184 49.48 8.36 -0.68
C VAL A 184 50.64 9.13 -1.31
N ILE A 185 50.37 10.32 -1.88
CA ILE A 185 51.39 11.18 -2.47
C ILE A 185 52.39 11.65 -1.41
N TYR A 186 51.92 12.05 -0.23
CA TYR A 186 52.78 12.46 0.89
C TYR A 186 53.71 11.33 1.34
N LYS A 187 53.18 10.12 1.52
CA LYS A 187 53.99 8.93 1.87
C LYS A 187 55.04 8.65 0.80
N LYS A 188 54.69 8.66 -0.50
CA LYS A 188 55.65 8.47 -1.59
C LYS A 188 56.76 9.52 -1.59
N ARG A 189 56.42 10.82 -1.41
CA ARG A 189 57.41 11.90 -1.35
C ARG A 189 58.34 11.76 -0.14
N LYS A 190 57.81 11.40 1.02
CA LYS A 190 58.61 11.18 2.23
C LYS A 190 59.59 10.02 2.04
N THR A 191 59.14 8.90 1.47
CA THR A 191 60.01 7.74 1.18
C THR A 191 61.14 8.11 0.23
N ILE A 192 60.86 8.86 -0.84
CA ILE A 192 61.88 9.32 -1.80
C ILE A 192 62.87 10.28 -1.12
N SER A 193 62.40 11.22 -0.30
CA SER A 193 63.25 12.14 0.47
C SER A 193 64.17 11.43 1.47
N THR A 194 63.67 10.41 2.18
CA THR A 194 64.51 9.60 3.08
C THR A 194 65.51 8.73 2.32
N TRP A 195 65.14 8.27 1.12
CA TRP A 195 66.04 7.47 0.29
C TRP A 195 67.16 8.33 -0.30
N THR A 196 66.84 9.53 -0.79
CA THR A 196 67.86 10.48 -1.28
C THR A 196 68.77 10.94 -0.16
N SER A 197 68.27 11.32 1.03
CA SER A 197 69.17 11.71 2.13
C SER A 197 70.10 10.57 2.55
N ASN A 198 69.58 9.34 2.66
CA ASN A 198 70.40 8.18 3.03
C ASN A 198 71.42 7.81 1.96
N HIS A 199 71.12 7.97 0.66
CA HIS A 199 72.09 7.73 -0.42
C HIS A 199 73.17 8.81 -0.49
N THR A 200 72.82 10.09 -0.31
CA THR A 200 73.83 11.17 -0.32
C THR A 200 74.83 11.01 0.82
N VAL A 201 74.36 10.65 2.02
CA VAL A 201 75.22 10.39 3.20
C VAL A 201 76.15 9.19 2.94
N ARG A 202 75.64 8.10 2.35
CA ARG A 202 76.43 6.91 2.02
C ARG A 202 77.51 7.14 0.95
N CYS A 203 77.25 8.00 -0.04
CA CYS A 203 78.26 8.36 -1.04
C CYS A 203 79.40 9.23 -0.46
N LEU A 204 79.08 10.09 0.51
CA LEU A 204 80.07 10.92 1.20
C LEU A 204 81.02 10.10 2.09
N GLU A 205 80.58 8.96 2.63
CA GLU A 205 81.42 8.05 3.41
C GLU A 205 82.34 7.16 2.56
N LEU A 206 82.03 6.94 1.28
CA LEU A 206 82.84 6.13 0.35
C LEU A 206 83.93 6.92 -0.38
N LEU A 207 83.97 8.24 -0.22
CA LEU A 207 84.95 9.16 -0.83
C LEU A 207 86.05 9.60 0.14
N ARG A 208 86.21 8.90 1.27
CA ARG A 208 87.23 9.13 2.30
C ARG A 208 88.08 7.88 2.49
#